data_AF-A0A819G3N6-F1
#
_entry.id   AF-A0A819G3N6-F1
#
_cell.length_a   1.000
_cell.length_b   1.000
_cell.length_c   1.000
_cell.angle_alpha   90.00
_cell.angle_beta   90.00
_cell.angle_gamma   90.00
#
_symmetry.space_group_name_H-M   'P 1'
#
loop_
_entity.id
_entity.type
_entity.pdbx_description
1 polymer ?
#
loop_
_entity_poly.entity_id
_entity_poly.type
_entity_poly.pdbx_seq_one_letter_code
_entity_poly.pdbx_strand_id
1 'polypeptide(L)'
;MYSDIDPRVRELGFVVKTLAKNEVWKDYGLNKLSSGELWIEFLRYYTEIFDYDKNIVTIRQFQPLPRSEKGWFHPTIAIEDPFILTHDLTEKLSLRSQLFILFYFFNNAD
;
A
#
# COMPACT_ATOMS: atom_id res chain seq x y z
N MET A 1 11.08 22.08 -12.33
CA MET A 1 10.19 22.08 -13.51
C MET A 1 8.72 22.12 -13.11
N TYR A 2 8.13 21.09 -12.50
CA TYR A 2 6.71 21.14 -12.06
C TYR A 2 6.45 22.10 -10.88
N SER A 3 7.41 22.21 -9.95
CA SER A 3 7.35 23.15 -8.82
C SER A 3 7.44 24.63 -9.22
N ASP A 4 7.89 24.91 -10.44
CA ASP A 4 8.06 26.28 -10.95
C ASP A 4 6.77 26.78 -11.63
N ILE A 5 5.83 25.85 -11.91
CA ILE A 5 4.57 26.10 -12.61
C ILE A 5 3.40 26.15 -11.64
N ASP A 6 3.39 25.31 -10.58
CA ASP A 6 2.32 25.30 -9.57
C ASP A 6 2.87 25.57 -8.16
N PRO A 7 2.52 26.72 -7.54
CA PRO A 7 2.94 27.07 -6.18
C PRO A 7 2.56 26.03 -5.12
N ARG A 8 1.46 25.30 -5.32
CA ARG A 8 1.00 24.25 -4.38
C ARG A 8 1.91 23.03 -4.41
N VAL A 9 2.50 22.72 -5.58
CA VAL A 9 3.49 21.63 -5.69
C VAL A 9 4.77 22.01 -4.95
N ARG A 10 5.15 23.29 -4.97
CA ARG A 10 6.28 23.81 -4.19
C ARG A 10 5.99 23.78 -2.68
N GLU A 11 4.80 24.20 -2.27
CA GLU A 11 4.35 24.14 -0.88
C GLU A 11 4.30 22.70 -0.37
N LEU A 12 3.70 21.80 -1.14
CA LEU A 12 3.67 20.37 -0.84
C LEU A 12 5.09 19.81 -0.72
N GLY A 13 5.98 20.15 -1.66
CA GLY A 13 7.39 19.75 -1.61
C GLY A 13 8.11 20.28 -0.36
N PHE A 14 7.78 21.49 0.09
CA PHE A 14 8.32 22.06 1.32
C PHE A 14 7.77 21.35 2.56
N VAL A 15 6.46 21.10 2.62
CA VAL A 15 5.81 20.39 3.72
C VAL A 15 6.36 18.97 3.82
N VAL A 16 6.43 18.23 2.71
CA VAL A 16 6.99 16.88 2.66
C VAL A 16 8.44 16.88 3.15
N LYS A 17 9.30 17.79 2.66
CA LYS A 17 10.70 17.89 3.12
C LYS A 17 10.82 18.26 4.60
N THR A 18 9.91 19.10 5.10
CA THR A 18 9.91 19.54 6.50
C THR A 18 9.48 18.41 7.43
N LEU A 19 8.45 17.65 7.04
CA LEU A 19 7.97 16.47 7.76
C LEU A 19 8.90 15.27 7.61
N ALA A 20 9.70 15.23 6.55
CA ALA A 20 10.69 14.19 6.31
C ALA A 20 12.03 14.41 7.04
N LYS A 21 12.16 15.46 7.87
CA LYS A 21 13.34 15.60 8.74
C LYS A 21 13.46 14.36 9.65
N ASN A 22 14.68 13.87 9.84
CA ASN A 22 14.98 12.67 10.64
C ASN A 22 14.43 12.69 12.07
N GLU A 23 14.09 13.86 12.60
CA GLU A 23 13.44 14.02 13.91
C GLU A 23 11.99 13.50 13.92
N VAL A 24 11.30 13.58 12.78
CA VAL A 24 9.89 13.19 12.61
C VAL A 24 9.78 11.79 12.01
N TRP A 25 10.56 11.48 10.99
CA TRP A 25 10.60 10.14 10.39
C TRP A 25 12.01 9.54 10.52
N LYS A 26 12.19 8.71 11.54
CA LYS A 26 13.49 8.11 11.89
C LYS A 26 14.07 7.23 10.78
N ASP A 27 13.20 6.66 9.94
CA ASP A 27 13.60 5.77 8.85
C ASP A 27 13.78 6.49 7.51
N TYR A 28 13.66 7.83 7.49
CA TYR A 28 13.81 8.60 6.27
C TYR A 28 15.18 8.35 5.63
N GLY A 29 15.16 8.00 4.34
CA GLY A 29 16.37 7.73 3.57
C GLY A 29 17.12 6.46 3.96
N LEU A 30 16.57 5.59 4.81
CA LEU A 30 17.20 4.29 5.12
C LEU A 30 17.08 3.30 3.97
N ASN A 31 15.95 3.29 3.26
CA ASN A 31 15.79 2.46 2.07
C ASN A 31 16.70 2.99 0.94
N LYS A 32 17.60 2.13 0.44
CA LYS A 32 18.56 2.43 -0.63
C LYS A 32 18.28 1.68 -1.93
N LEU A 33 17.17 0.94 -2.00
CA LEU A 33 16.80 0.18 -3.17
C LEU A 33 16.45 1.14 -4.31
N SER A 34 16.87 0.79 -5.52
CA SER A 34 16.42 1.44 -6.74
C SER A 34 14.93 1.20 -6.95
N SER A 35 14.29 2.03 -7.79
CA SER A 35 12.88 1.84 -8.13
C SER A 35 12.59 0.48 -8.76
N GLY A 36 13.55 -0.11 -9.50
CA GLY A 36 13.42 -1.44 -10.09
C GLY A 36 13.42 -2.55 -9.03
N GLU A 37 14.33 -2.48 -8.06
CA GLU A 37 14.37 -3.42 -6.93
C GLU A 37 13.11 -3.30 -6.07
N LEU A 38 12.65 -2.07 -5.79
CA LEU A 38 11.40 -1.84 -5.06
C LEU A 38 10.20 -2.43 -5.79
N TRP A 39 10.15 -2.33 -7.12
CA TRP A 39 9.07 -2.89 -7.92
C TRP A 39 9.04 -4.42 -7.84
N ILE A 40 10.21 -5.07 -7.96
CA ILE A 40 10.32 -6.53 -7.85
C ILE A 40 9.93 -6.99 -6.44
N GLU A 41 10.46 -6.34 -5.39
CA GLU A 41 10.12 -6.70 -4.01
C GLU A 41 8.64 -6.43 -3.67
N PHE A 42 8.01 -5.41 -4.27
CA PHE A 42 6.58 -5.17 -4.15
C PHE A 42 5.76 -6.32 -4.75
N LEU A 43 6.09 -6.75 -5.97
CA LEU A 43 5.42 -7.86 -6.63
C LEU A 43 5.58 -9.14 -5.81
N ARG A 44 6.82 -9.48 -5.45
CA ARG A 44 7.16 -10.64 -4.62
C ARG A 44 6.43 -10.61 -3.28
N TYR A 45 6.32 -9.46 -2.62
CA TYR A 45 5.58 -9.37 -1.37
C TYR A 45 4.12 -9.76 -1.54
N TYR A 46 3.46 -9.23 -2.56
CA TYR A 46 2.03 -9.49 -2.79
C TYR A 46 1.74 -10.82 -3.49
N THR A 47 2.73 -11.55 -3.99
CA THR A 47 2.55 -12.91 -4.51
C THR A 47 3.04 -14.00 -3.56
N GLU A 48 4.14 -13.80 -2.83
CA GLU A 48 4.75 -14.86 -2.03
C GLU A 48 4.60 -14.68 -0.51
N ILE A 49 4.52 -13.43 -0.03
CA ILE A 49 4.69 -13.13 1.40
C ILE A 49 3.35 -12.76 2.06
N PHE A 50 2.53 -11.96 1.40
CA PHE A 50 1.29 -11.45 1.98
C PHE A 50 0.22 -12.56 2.08
N ASP A 51 -0.13 -12.95 3.30
CA ASP A 51 -1.16 -13.93 3.57
C ASP A 51 -2.56 -13.29 3.46
N TYR A 52 -3.17 -13.39 2.27
CA TYR A 52 -4.50 -12.85 1.98
C TYR A 52 -5.61 -13.47 2.83
N ASP A 53 -5.44 -14.70 3.32
CA ASP A 53 -6.45 -15.39 4.13
C ASP A 53 -6.45 -14.89 5.58
N LYS A 54 -5.34 -14.32 6.05
CA LYS A 54 -5.20 -13.82 7.42
C LYS A 54 -5.23 -12.31 7.54
N ASN A 55 -4.79 -11.57 6.52
CA ASN A 55 -4.50 -10.15 6.65
C ASN A 55 -5.27 -9.26 5.67
N ILE A 56 -5.38 -7.99 6.07
CA ILE A 56 -5.97 -6.86 5.36
C ILE A 56 -4.86 -5.86 5.06
N VAL A 57 -4.86 -5.30 3.86
CA VAL A 57 -3.93 -4.24 3.49
C VAL A 57 -4.36 -2.93 4.17
N THR A 58 -3.46 -2.30 4.91
CA THR A 58 -3.66 -1.00 5.53
C THR A 58 -2.39 -0.17 5.48
N ILE A 59 -2.54 1.15 5.50
CA ILE A 59 -1.42 2.11 5.60
C ILE A 59 -1.37 2.82 6.95
N ARG A 60 -2.28 2.49 7.88
CA ARG A 60 -2.35 3.11 9.21
C ARG A 60 -1.33 2.57 10.20
N GLN A 61 -0.74 1.42 9.89
CA GLN A 61 0.23 0.72 10.73
C GLN A 61 1.24 -0.01 9.85
N PHE A 62 2.40 -0.34 10.43
CA PHE A 62 3.48 -1.02 9.72
C PHE A 62 3.20 -2.51 9.49
N GLN A 63 2.50 -3.16 10.41
CA GLN A 63 2.19 -4.58 10.32
C GLN A 63 0.88 -4.80 9.55
N PRO A 64 0.75 -5.88 8.77
CA PRO A 64 -0.54 -6.25 8.19
C PRO A 64 -1.64 -6.33 9.26
N LEU A 65 -2.84 -5.89 8.91
CA LEU A 65 -3.97 -5.87 9.84
C LEU A 65 -4.67 -7.25 9.83
N PRO A 66 -4.78 -7.96 10.96
CA PRO A 66 -5.47 -9.25 10.98
C PRO A 66 -6.96 -9.12 10.65
N ARG A 67 -7.49 -10.03 9.82
CA ARG A 67 -8.92 -10.08 9.49
C ARG A 67 -9.82 -10.26 10.71
N SER A 68 -9.34 -10.98 11.72
CA SER A 68 -10.07 -11.22 12.97
C SER A 68 -10.40 -9.92 13.70
N GLU A 69 -9.60 -8.87 13.55
CA GLU A 69 -9.86 -7.57 14.17
C GLU A 69 -10.99 -6.79 13.48
N LYS A 70 -11.25 -7.06 12.19
CA LYS A 70 -12.31 -6.41 11.40
C LYS A 70 -13.56 -7.26 11.20
N GLY A 71 -13.46 -8.57 11.41
CA GLY A 71 -14.51 -9.52 11.05
C GLY A 71 -14.70 -9.69 9.54
N TRP A 72 -13.70 -9.32 8.73
CA TRP A 72 -13.76 -9.42 7.27
C TRP A 72 -13.22 -10.77 6.80
N PHE A 73 -14.09 -11.79 6.76
CA PHE A 73 -13.71 -13.18 6.50
C PHE A 73 -13.94 -13.65 5.04
N HIS A 74 -14.08 -12.73 4.08
CA HIS A 74 -14.21 -13.11 2.67
C HIS A 74 -12.86 -13.59 2.08
N PRO A 75 -12.86 -14.58 1.16
CA PRO A 75 -11.67 -15.31 0.72
C PRO A 75 -10.84 -14.56 -0.33
N THR A 76 -10.85 -13.24 -0.30
CA THR A 76 -10.30 -12.37 -1.35
C THR A 76 -9.62 -11.17 -0.76
N ILE A 77 -8.79 -10.47 -1.56
CA ILE A 77 -8.12 -9.24 -1.14
C ILE A 77 -9.09 -8.28 -0.43
N ALA A 78 -8.63 -7.71 0.69
CA ALA A 78 -9.33 -6.72 1.49
C ALA A 78 -8.40 -5.54 1.74
N ILE A 79 -8.90 -4.31 1.58
CA ILE A 79 -8.11 -3.09 1.71
C ILE A 79 -8.85 -2.10 2.62
N GLU A 80 -8.29 -1.79 3.78
CA GLU A 80 -8.87 -0.83 4.71
C GLU A 80 -8.81 0.60 4.15
N ASP A 81 -9.93 1.30 4.16
CA ASP A 81 -9.94 2.76 3.98
C ASP A 81 -9.33 3.44 5.23
N PRO A 82 -8.29 4.27 5.08
CA PRO A 82 -7.58 4.85 6.22
C PRO A 82 -8.39 5.88 7.02
N PHE A 83 -9.48 6.39 6.47
CA PHE A 83 -10.36 7.38 7.11
C PHE A 83 -11.69 6.77 7.55
N ILE A 84 -12.24 5.84 6.76
CA ILE A 84 -13.50 5.16 7.05
C ILE A 84 -13.18 3.69 7.40
N LEU A 85 -12.79 3.44 8.66
CA LEU A 85 -12.22 2.15 9.07
C LEU A 85 -13.16 0.94 8.94
N THR A 86 -14.45 1.16 8.71
CA THR A 86 -15.46 0.13 8.47
C THR A 86 -15.64 -0.19 6.99
N HIS A 87 -14.96 0.54 6.10
CA HIS A 87 -15.09 0.42 4.65
C HIS A 87 -13.90 -0.36 4.08
N ASP A 88 -14.21 -1.45 3.40
CA ASP A 88 -13.26 -2.17 2.56
C ASP A 88 -13.32 -1.59 1.13
N LEU A 89 -12.21 -1.06 0.64
CA LEU A 89 -12.11 -0.47 -0.70
C LEU A 89 -12.35 -1.48 -1.82
N THR A 90 -12.36 -2.78 -1.51
CA THR A 90 -12.61 -3.87 -2.44
C THR A 90 -14.07 -4.31 -2.46
N GLU A 91 -14.92 -3.86 -1.52
CA GLU A 91 -16.31 -4.31 -1.32
C GLU A 91 -17.16 -4.19 -2.60
N LYS A 92 -16.88 -3.18 -3.42
CA LYS A 92 -17.60 -2.93 -4.69
C LYS A 92 -17.07 -3.72 -5.87
N LEU A 93 -15.95 -4.41 -5.74
CA LEU A 93 -15.39 -5.25 -6.79
C LEU A 93 -16.09 -6.62 -6.79
N SER A 94 -16.43 -7.12 -7.98
CA SER A 94 -16.91 -8.50 -8.08
C SER A 94 -15.81 -9.49 -7.68
N LEU A 95 -16.19 -10.64 -7.11
CA LEU A 95 -15.28 -11.74 -6.82
C LEU A 95 -14.41 -12.10 -8.03
N ARG A 96 -15.01 -12.13 -9.23
CA ARG A 96 -14.30 -12.41 -10.49
C ARG A 96 -13.23 -11.37 -10.79
N SER A 97 -13.50 -10.08 -10.57
CA SER A 97 -12.55 -8.99 -10.76
C SER A 97 -11.40 -9.09 -9.76
N GLN A 98 -11.70 -9.36 -8.49
CA GLN A 98 -10.69 -9.50 -7.44
C GLN A 98 -9.77 -10.70 -7.72
N LEU A 99 -10.33 -11.84 -8.09
CA LEU A 99 -9.55 -13.02 -8.48
C LEU A 99 -8.71 -12.76 -9.73
N PHE A 100 -9.27 -12.08 -10.74
CA PHE A 100 -8.52 -11.73 -11.95
C PHE A 100 -7.29 -10.87 -11.63
N ILE A 101 -7.42 -9.89 -10.73
CA ILE A 101 -6.29 -9.08 -10.27
C ILE A 101 -5.22 -9.97 -9.64
N LEU A 102 -5.60 -10.81 -8.68
CA LEU A 102 -4.66 -11.70 -8.01
C LEU A 102 -3.97 -12.63 -9.01
N PHE A 103 -4.73 -13.30 -9.89
CA PHE A 103 -4.17 -14.15 -10.94
C PHE A 103 -3.23 -13.40 -11.88
N TYR A 104 -3.55 -12.15 -12.24
CA TYR A 104 -2.67 -11.37 -13.10
C TYR A 104 -1.33 -11.10 -12.40
N PHE A 105 -1.34 -10.74 -11.12
CA PHE A 105 -0.12 -10.58 -10.33
C PHE A 105 0.68 -11.89 -10.25
N PHE A 106 0.04 -13.01 -9.92
CA PHE A 106 0.71 -14.31 -9.82
C PHE A 106 1.35 -14.79 -11.13
N ASN A 107 0.73 -14.51 -12.28
CA ASN A 107 1.25 -14.96 -13.57
C ASN A 107 2.28 -14.02 -14.22
N ASN A 108 2.48 -12.82 -13.67
CA ASN A 108 3.42 -11.81 -14.20
C ASN A 108 4.49 -11.41 -13.16
N ALA A 109 4.67 -12.22 -12.11
CA ALA A 109 5.68 -12.00 -11.09
C ALA A 109 7.05 -12.62 -11.42
N ASP A 110 7.18 -13.29 -12.58
CA ASP A 110 8.42 -13.89 -13.10
C ASP A 110 9.06 -13.05 -14.22
#